data_AF-A0A0R2VJA8-F1
#
_entry.id   AF-A0A0R2VJA8-F1
#
_cell.length_a   1.000
_cell.length_b   1.000
_cell.length_c   1.000
_cell.angle_alpha   90.00
_cell.angle_beta   90.00
_cell.angle_gamma   90.00
#
_symmetry.space_group_name_H-M   'P 1'
#
loop_
_entity.id
_entity.type
_entity.pdbx_description
1 polymer ?
#
loop_
_entity_poly.entity_id
_entity_poly.type
_entity_poly.pdbx_seq_one_letter_code
_entity_poly.pdbx_strand_id
1 'polypeptide(L)'
;MLNSKLFELIRHFDKKEWKRFGEFLASPYFIKDDALWQFYSGLNKYAPAFESPQLERSKFIKTVPWTKPMDEKKLTYLMSAMLDAGERFIKLEQLEQQELQGYCALLGVYNRWEVDKLFNQTLKKAQQYLEGSDYRNTEFYYSEFLLQNQLNAYFDKQKKRSSDRSLQEAANYLDLFYISTKLKYSCELINRQKVVSGQYELRMLKEVRQHVEDFDYSAFPSIMIYYRILMTFMENDQPDHFTALKHLLEKAAGQFPPEEARDMYAYAQNYCIRKANAGNNHFLSELFNLYRSSIELDLVIIDGYISPWTYKNIVSVATRVGEIPWAENFIKEYRQLLHVKFRNNAYNYNMAYLQFAKGAFDEALVVLNKVAFTDVFYALDSRVLQLKIYYELDEIDPLNSAQEAFKVFLRRNKTISENVKTIYMNFVRFLNRMLAIPPGDKEKKEKLRQKISATGQVADIKWLLAKLDT
;
A
#
# COMPACT_ATOMS: atom_id res chain seq x y z
N MET A 1 -2.80 29.43 19.42
CA MET A 1 -3.23 29.30 18.00
C MET A 1 -2.79 27.96 17.42
N LEU A 2 -1.65 27.42 17.86
CA LEU A 2 -0.97 26.24 17.33
C LEU A 2 -1.75 24.90 17.35
N ASN A 3 -2.74 24.76 18.24
CA ASN A 3 -3.61 23.58 18.35
C ASN A 3 -4.99 23.82 17.72
N SER A 4 -5.02 24.47 16.55
CA SER A 4 -6.28 24.74 15.83
C SER A 4 -6.26 24.04 14.49
N LYS A 5 -7.45 23.75 13.95
CA LYS A 5 -7.64 23.17 12.61
C LYS A 5 -6.87 23.91 11.52
N LEU A 6 -6.78 25.24 11.61
CA LEU A 6 -5.98 26.05 10.69
C LEU A 6 -4.51 25.63 10.70
N PHE A 7 -3.90 25.51 11.89
CA PHE A 7 -2.50 25.13 12.04
C PHE A 7 -2.26 23.63 11.79
N GLU A 8 -3.28 22.79 11.90
CA GLU A 8 -3.23 21.41 11.39
C GLU A 8 -3.13 21.42 9.87
N LEU A 9 -3.96 22.22 9.18
CA LEU A 9 -3.97 22.31 7.72
C LEU A 9 -2.68 22.92 7.15
N ILE A 10 -2.30 24.13 7.56
CA ILE A 10 -1.19 24.87 6.91
C ILE A 10 0.19 24.28 7.19
N ARG A 11 0.34 23.39 8.19
CA ARG A 11 1.59 22.66 8.44
C ARG A 11 1.89 21.61 7.36
N HIS A 12 0.89 21.21 6.59
CA HIS A 12 1.08 20.32 5.45
C HIS A 12 1.59 21.05 4.21
N PHE A 13 1.50 22.39 4.16
CA PHE A 13 1.98 23.14 3.01
C PHE A 13 3.49 23.16 2.96
N ASP A 14 4.05 22.72 1.84
CA ASP A 14 5.46 22.93 1.56
C ASP A 14 5.77 24.42 1.34
N LYS A 15 7.06 24.75 1.15
CA LYS A 15 7.46 26.16 0.95
C LYS A 15 6.86 26.79 -0.32
N LYS A 16 6.61 25.99 -1.36
CA LYS A 16 6.04 26.47 -2.63
C LYS A 16 4.53 26.67 -2.48
N GLU A 17 3.82 25.71 -1.89
CA GLU A 17 2.40 25.78 -1.60
C GLU A 17 2.08 26.94 -0.65
N TRP A 18 2.87 27.12 0.40
CA TRP A 18 2.71 28.26 1.32
C TRP A 18 2.85 29.60 0.59
N LYS A 19 3.82 29.72 -0.33
CA LYS A 19 4.01 30.92 -1.14
C LYS A 19 2.81 31.16 -2.08
N ARG A 20 2.35 30.14 -2.81
CA ARG A 20 1.16 30.22 -3.69
C ARG A 20 -0.10 30.55 -2.91
N PHE A 21 -0.24 30.03 -1.70
CA PHE A 21 -1.34 30.40 -0.81
C PHE A 21 -1.30 31.89 -0.44
N GLY A 22 -0.10 32.45 -0.22
CA GLY A 22 0.06 33.90 -0.11
C GLY A 22 -0.43 34.65 -1.35
N GLU A 23 -0.02 34.23 -2.55
CA GLU A 23 -0.47 34.85 -3.81
C GLU A 23 -2.00 34.75 -3.99
N PHE A 24 -2.60 33.62 -3.61
CA PHE A 24 -4.05 33.44 -3.55
C PHE A 24 -4.73 34.42 -2.59
N LEU A 25 -4.18 34.60 -1.38
CA LEU A 25 -4.71 35.53 -0.38
C LEU A 25 -4.57 37.00 -0.77
N ALA A 26 -3.54 37.33 -1.56
CA ALA A 26 -3.34 38.66 -2.11
C ALA A 26 -4.24 38.97 -3.32
N SER A 27 -4.89 37.96 -3.90
CA SER A 27 -5.71 38.14 -5.10
C SER A 27 -7.08 38.74 -4.76
N PRO A 28 -7.42 39.94 -5.28
CA PRO A 28 -8.72 40.58 -5.03
C PRO A 28 -9.90 39.82 -5.67
N TYR A 29 -9.61 38.90 -6.60
CA TYR A 29 -10.61 38.01 -7.19
C TYR A 29 -11.06 36.94 -6.18
N PHE A 30 -10.13 36.41 -5.38
CA PHE A 30 -10.42 35.33 -4.43
C PHE A 30 -10.76 35.85 -3.05
N ILE A 31 -9.96 36.79 -2.54
CA ILE A 31 -10.06 37.32 -1.18
C ILE A 31 -10.26 38.84 -1.23
N LYS A 32 -11.28 39.31 -0.52
CA LYS A 32 -11.60 40.74 -0.39
C LYS A 32 -11.22 41.33 0.97
N ASP A 33 -10.90 40.48 1.95
CA ASP A 33 -10.61 40.91 3.31
C ASP A 33 -9.09 41.00 3.53
N ASP A 34 -8.58 42.22 3.58
CA ASP A 34 -7.16 42.51 3.81
C ASP A 34 -6.63 41.90 5.13
N ALA A 35 -7.50 41.65 6.11
CA ALA A 35 -7.11 41.05 7.38
C ALA A 35 -6.51 39.64 7.19
N LEU A 36 -6.94 38.89 6.17
CA LEU A 36 -6.39 37.56 5.87
C LEU A 36 -4.95 37.65 5.34
N TRP A 37 -4.67 38.64 4.49
CA TRP A 37 -3.30 38.91 4.03
C TRP A 37 -2.40 39.38 5.17
N GLN A 38 -2.91 40.22 6.08
CA GLN A 38 -2.18 40.65 7.27
C GLN A 38 -1.85 39.47 8.18
N PHE A 39 -2.82 38.55 8.36
CA PHE A 39 -2.62 37.32 9.12
C PHE A 39 -1.54 36.43 8.48
N TYR A 40 -1.62 36.18 7.17
CA TYR A 40 -0.60 35.44 6.42
C TYR A 40 0.80 36.07 6.57
N SER A 41 0.91 37.39 6.36
CA SER A 41 2.16 38.13 6.46
C SER A 41 2.79 38.01 7.86
N GLY A 42 1.94 38.02 8.90
CA GLY A 42 2.35 37.78 10.29
C GLY A 42 2.91 36.37 10.54
N LEU A 43 2.37 35.36 9.84
CA LEU A 43 2.81 33.97 9.93
C LEU A 43 4.03 33.65 9.07
N ASN A 44 4.22 34.36 7.96
CA ASN A 44 5.17 34.00 6.91
C ASN A 44 6.61 33.81 7.42
N LYS A 45 7.04 34.62 8.39
CA LYS A 45 8.37 34.53 9.03
C LYS A 45 8.58 33.27 9.88
N TYR A 46 7.52 32.53 10.19
CA TYR A 46 7.56 31.31 10.98
C TYR A 46 7.26 30.04 10.17
N ALA A 47 6.88 30.18 8.90
CA ALA A 47 6.59 29.06 8.02
C ALA A 47 7.87 28.29 7.63
N PRO A 48 7.80 26.96 7.38
CA PRO A 48 6.62 26.10 7.52
C PRO A 48 6.51 25.45 8.93
N ALA A 49 7.49 25.66 9.81
CA ALA A 49 7.52 24.98 11.12
C ALA A 49 6.43 25.50 12.07
N PHE A 50 6.17 26.81 12.04
CA PHE A 50 5.23 27.50 12.92
C PHE A 50 5.51 27.24 14.42
N GLU A 51 6.79 27.13 14.79
CA GLU A 51 7.25 26.90 16.16
C GLU A 51 7.83 28.20 16.72
N SER A 52 6.95 29.09 17.20
CA SER A 52 7.38 30.30 17.89
C SER A 52 6.41 30.71 19.00
N PRO A 53 6.91 31.11 20.19
CA PRO A 53 6.09 31.71 21.23
C PRO A 53 5.34 32.97 20.76
N GLN A 54 5.81 33.62 19.69
CA GLN A 54 5.13 34.80 19.11
C GLN A 54 3.79 34.45 18.43
N LEU A 55 3.50 33.16 18.25
CA LEU A 55 2.23 32.65 17.72
C LEU A 55 1.19 32.35 18.82
N GLU A 56 1.48 32.72 20.08
CA GLU A 56 0.45 32.85 21.11
C GLU A 56 -0.53 33.98 20.76
N ARG A 57 -1.84 33.79 21.03
CA ARG A 57 -2.90 34.71 20.55
C ARG A 57 -2.61 36.18 20.89
N SER A 58 -2.32 36.45 22.15
CA SER A 58 -2.09 37.80 22.67
C SER A 58 -0.82 38.46 22.11
N LYS A 59 0.25 37.68 21.88
CA LYS A 59 1.50 38.17 21.27
C LYS A 59 1.33 38.39 19.77
N PHE A 60 0.66 37.47 19.09
CA PHE A 60 0.41 37.55 17.65
C PHE A 60 -0.41 38.80 17.29
N ILE A 61 -1.47 39.08 18.05
CA ILE A 61 -2.30 40.29 17.90
C ILE A 61 -1.45 41.56 17.98
N LYS A 62 -0.48 41.63 18.90
CA LYS A 62 0.40 42.80 19.07
C LYS A 62 1.49 42.91 18.00
N THR A 63 1.90 41.77 17.43
CA THR A 63 3.04 41.71 16.51
C THR A 63 2.65 42.03 15.08
N VAL A 64 1.42 41.74 14.69
CA VAL A 64 0.94 41.96 13.32
C VAL A 64 0.39 43.39 13.19
N PRO A 65 0.79 44.15 12.16
CA PRO A 65 0.29 45.51 11.94
C PRO A 65 -1.11 45.48 11.32
N TRP A 66 -2.15 45.24 12.14
CA TRP A 66 -3.55 45.21 11.70
C TRP A 66 -4.05 46.58 11.25
N THR A 67 -4.88 46.63 10.20
CA THR A 67 -5.54 47.87 9.76
C THR A 67 -6.72 48.26 10.65
N LYS A 68 -7.33 47.27 11.33
CA LYS A 68 -8.46 47.45 12.25
C LYS A 68 -8.12 46.88 13.64
N PRO A 69 -8.68 47.42 14.73
CA PRO A 69 -8.44 46.90 16.08
C PRO A 69 -8.77 45.41 16.19
N MET A 70 -7.78 44.62 16.60
CA MET A 70 -7.85 43.17 16.69
C MET A 70 -7.91 42.73 18.17
N ASP A 71 -8.87 41.88 18.49
CA ASP A 71 -9.01 41.23 19.81
C ASP A 71 -9.04 39.71 19.63
N GLU A 72 -9.07 38.95 20.72
CA GLU A 72 -9.04 37.48 20.64
C GLU A 72 -10.26 36.87 19.94
N LYS A 73 -11.43 37.51 20.05
CA LYS A 73 -12.67 37.04 19.42
C LYS A 73 -12.58 37.24 17.91
N LYS A 74 -12.16 38.42 17.47
CA LYS A 74 -11.91 38.74 16.05
C LYS A 74 -10.82 37.86 15.46
N LEU A 75 -9.73 37.61 16.20
CA LEU A 75 -8.69 36.68 15.78
C LEU A 75 -9.26 35.26 15.57
N THR A 76 -10.20 34.83 16.43
CA THR A 76 -10.86 33.51 16.28
C THR A 76 -11.68 33.43 14.99
N TYR A 77 -12.44 34.48 14.68
CA TYR A 77 -13.17 34.57 13.42
C TYR A 77 -12.22 34.60 12.22
N LEU A 78 -11.14 35.37 12.31
CA LEU A 78 -10.14 35.46 11.25
C LEU A 78 -9.43 34.12 11.00
N MET A 79 -9.11 33.38 12.06
CA MET A 79 -8.56 32.02 11.93
C MET A 79 -9.53 31.06 11.24
N SER A 80 -10.84 31.22 11.47
CA SER A 80 -11.87 30.40 10.80
C SER A 80 -11.97 30.77 9.31
N ALA A 81 -12.01 32.07 8.99
CA ALA A 81 -11.99 32.55 7.61
C ALA A 81 -10.70 32.14 6.87
N MET A 82 -9.56 32.11 7.57
CA MET A 82 -8.28 31.65 7.03
C MET A 82 -8.28 30.15 6.75
N LEU A 83 -8.95 29.35 7.59
CA LEU A 83 -9.14 27.92 7.34
C LEU A 83 -9.98 27.72 6.08
N ASP A 84 -11.11 28.43 5.94
CA ASP A 84 -11.96 28.38 4.75
C ASP A 84 -11.20 28.79 3.49
N ALA A 85 -10.36 29.84 3.59
CA ALA A 85 -9.49 30.28 2.50
C ALA A 85 -8.45 29.21 2.13
N GLY A 86 -7.85 28.54 3.12
CA GLY A 86 -6.92 27.44 2.92
C GLY A 86 -7.57 26.24 2.22
N GLU A 87 -8.77 25.83 2.66
CA GLU A 87 -9.53 24.75 1.99
C GLU A 87 -9.92 25.12 0.56
N ARG A 88 -10.32 26.38 0.33
CA ARG A 88 -10.62 26.87 -1.03
C ARG A 88 -9.37 26.87 -1.92
N PHE A 89 -8.22 27.27 -1.39
CA PHE A 89 -6.95 27.21 -2.09
C PHE A 89 -6.62 25.75 -2.48
N ILE A 90 -6.67 24.81 -1.54
CA ILE A 90 -6.42 23.37 -1.82
C ILE A 90 -7.37 22.85 -2.90
N LYS A 91 -8.67 23.19 -2.84
CA LYS A 91 -9.64 22.78 -3.86
C LYS A 91 -9.27 23.32 -5.24
N LEU A 92 -8.84 24.58 -5.34
CA LEU A 92 -8.43 25.17 -6.61
C LEU A 92 -7.15 24.52 -7.15
N GLU A 93 -6.14 24.34 -6.31
CA GLU A 93 -4.90 23.66 -6.67
C GLU A 93 -5.17 22.24 -7.18
N GLN A 94 -6.04 21.50 -6.50
CA GLN A 94 -6.39 20.14 -6.89
C GLN A 94 -7.15 20.09 -8.23
N LEU A 95 -8.03 21.06 -8.48
CA LEU A 95 -8.75 21.16 -9.75
C LEU A 95 -7.85 21.61 -10.91
N GLU A 96 -6.88 22.49 -10.66
CA GLU A 96 -5.89 22.90 -11.66
C GLU A 96 -5.01 21.74 -12.12
N GLN A 97 -4.75 20.77 -11.24
CA GLN A 97 -3.98 19.56 -11.59
C GLN A 97 -4.77 18.57 -12.47
N GLN A 98 -6.10 18.71 -12.56
CA GLN A 98 -6.98 17.85 -13.36
C GLN A 98 -7.09 18.37 -14.80
N GLU A 99 -5.96 18.32 -15.53
CA GLU A 99 -5.80 18.88 -16.89
C GLU A 99 -6.91 18.45 -17.86
N LEU A 100 -7.22 17.15 -17.91
CA LEU A 100 -8.24 16.65 -18.84
C LEU A 100 -9.65 17.12 -18.47
N GLN A 101 -10.01 17.10 -17.19
CA GLN A 101 -11.29 17.60 -16.72
C GLN A 101 -11.39 19.11 -17.02
N GLY A 102 -10.29 19.85 -16.89
CA GLY A 102 -10.17 21.24 -17.32
C GLY A 102 -10.45 21.41 -18.81
N TYR A 103 -9.84 20.59 -19.67
CA TYR A 103 -10.14 20.60 -21.11
C TYR A 103 -11.61 20.26 -21.39
N CYS A 104 -12.17 19.23 -20.75
CA CYS A 104 -13.57 18.84 -20.93
C CYS A 104 -14.53 19.96 -20.49
N ALA A 105 -14.23 20.65 -19.39
CA ALA A 105 -15.00 21.80 -18.93
C ALA A 105 -14.97 22.95 -19.97
N LEU A 106 -13.79 23.26 -20.52
CA LEU A 106 -13.65 24.25 -21.60
C LEU A 106 -14.39 23.84 -22.87
N LEU A 107 -14.30 22.57 -23.28
CA LEU A 107 -15.04 22.05 -24.42
C LEU A 107 -16.55 22.23 -24.23
N GLY A 108 -17.08 21.91 -23.04
CA GLY A 108 -18.48 22.15 -22.72
C GLY A 108 -18.87 23.63 -22.79
N VAL A 109 -18.00 24.54 -22.35
CA VAL A 109 -18.20 25.99 -22.47
C VAL A 109 -18.20 26.42 -23.94
N TYR A 110 -17.19 26.04 -24.72
CA TYR A 110 -17.07 26.43 -26.12
C TYR A 110 -18.18 25.84 -26.98
N ASN A 111 -18.66 24.65 -26.65
CA ASN A 111 -19.82 24.06 -27.28
C ASN A 111 -21.10 24.86 -26.95
N ARG A 112 -21.26 25.37 -25.72
CA ARG A 112 -22.39 26.27 -25.36
C ARG A 112 -22.30 27.65 -26.01
N TRP A 113 -21.09 28.19 -26.16
CA TRP A 113 -20.86 29.48 -26.80
C TRP A 113 -20.80 29.41 -28.33
N GLU A 114 -20.84 28.21 -28.90
CA GLU A 114 -20.78 27.96 -30.35
C GLU A 114 -19.48 28.49 -30.99
N VAL A 115 -18.34 28.27 -30.31
CA VAL A 115 -17.02 28.74 -30.78
C VAL A 115 -16.16 27.58 -31.27
N ASP A 116 -16.49 27.06 -32.44
CA ASP A 116 -15.91 25.86 -33.06
C ASP A 116 -14.39 25.87 -33.18
N LYS A 117 -13.78 27.02 -33.49
CA LYS A 117 -12.33 27.11 -33.63
C LYS A 117 -11.62 26.84 -32.30
N LEU A 118 -12.14 27.39 -31.20
CA LEU A 118 -11.60 27.15 -29.86
C LEU A 118 -11.90 25.72 -29.40
N PHE A 119 -13.09 25.20 -29.69
CA PHE A 119 -13.45 23.81 -29.42
C PHE A 119 -12.45 22.85 -30.05
N ASN A 120 -12.22 22.94 -31.37
CA ASN A 120 -11.33 22.04 -32.09
C ASN A 120 -9.86 22.14 -31.64
N GLN A 121 -9.40 23.36 -31.28
CA GLN A 121 -8.06 23.55 -30.73
C GLN A 121 -7.90 22.88 -29.36
N THR A 122 -8.88 23.05 -28.47
CA THR A 122 -8.87 22.43 -27.13
C THR A 122 -9.02 20.91 -27.22
N LEU A 123 -9.86 20.41 -28.13
CA LEU A 123 -10.06 18.98 -28.36
C LEU A 123 -8.73 18.31 -28.72
N LYS A 124 -7.97 18.92 -29.65
CA LYS A 124 -6.66 18.41 -30.03
C LYS A 124 -5.70 18.33 -28.83
N LYS A 125 -5.71 19.32 -27.95
CA LYS A 125 -4.90 19.30 -26.72
C LYS A 125 -5.34 18.19 -25.76
N ALA A 126 -6.65 18.00 -25.58
CA ALA A 126 -7.21 16.96 -24.74
C ALA A 126 -6.83 15.56 -25.25
N GLN A 127 -6.92 15.34 -26.57
CA GLN A 127 -6.53 14.09 -27.22
C GLN A 127 -5.03 13.83 -27.06
N GLN A 128 -4.18 14.83 -27.31
CA GLN A 128 -2.73 14.71 -27.12
C GLN A 128 -2.35 14.43 -25.66
N TYR A 129 -3.08 15.01 -24.71
CA TYR A 129 -2.88 14.74 -23.28
C TYR A 129 -3.21 13.28 -22.93
N LEU A 130 -4.32 12.74 -23.44
CA LEU A 130 -4.71 11.34 -23.25
C LEU A 130 -3.74 10.37 -23.92
N GLU A 131 -3.37 10.63 -25.17
CA GLU A 131 -2.41 9.81 -25.93
C GLU A 131 -1.04 9.76 -25.25
N GLY A 132 -0.63 10.86 -24.61
CA GLY A 132 0.61 10.95 -23.85
C GLY A 132 0.58 10.31 -22.46
N SER A 133 -0.58 9.84 -21.99
CA SER A 133 -0.65 9.08 -20.75
C SER A 133 -0.11 7.67 -20.97
N ASP A 134 0.80 7.22 -20.11
CA ASP A 134 1.27 5.82 -20.10
C ASP A 134 0.25 4.87 -19.46
N TYR A 135 -0.76 5.41 -18.78
CA TYR A 135 -1.69 4.61 -17.98
C TYR A 135 -2.89 4.12 -18.79
N ARG A 136 -3.25 2.85 -18.57
CA ARG A 136 -4.44 2.18 -19.17
C ARG A 136 -5.29 1.57 -18.08
N ASN A 137 -5.56 2.38 -17.06
CA ASN A 137 -6.35 2.03 -15.90
C ASN A 137 -7.77 2.61 -15.96
N THR A 138 -8.54 2.42 -14.89
CA THR A 138 -9.91 2.93 -14.78
C THR A 138 -10.02 4.44 -15.03
N GLU A 139 -9.09 5.24 -14.52
CA GLU A 139 -9.13 6.70 -14.68
C GLU A 139 -8.94 7.11 -16.15
N PHE A 140 -8.10 6.40 -16.89
CA PHE A 140 -7.95 6.60 -18.34
C PHE A 140 -9.26 6.35 -19.08
N TYR A 141 -9.99 5.27 -18.77
CA TYR A 141 -11.27 4.98 -19.44
C TYR A 141 -12.37 5.99 -19.07
N TYR A 142 -12.40 6.45 -17.82
CA TYR A 142 -13.32 7.52 -17.39
C TYR A 142 -13.04 8.83 -18.15
N SER A 143 -11.75 9.14 -18.27
CA SER A 143 -11.23 10.30 -18.97
C SER A 143 -11.61 10.31 -20.46
N GLU A 144 -11.43 9.18 -21.16
CA GLU A 144 -11.91 8.98 -22.53
C GLU A 144 -13.43 9.12 -22.63
N PHE A 145 -14.19 8.50 -21.72
CA PHE A 145 -15.65 8.65 -21.67
C PHE A 145 -16.09 10.12 -21.60
N LEU A 146 -15.47 10.91 -20.72
CA LEU A 146 -15.78 12.34 -20.60
C LEU A 146 -15.52 13.10 -21.90
N LEU A 147 -14.39 12.82 -22.56
CA LEU A 147 -14.02 13.47 -23.81
C LEU A 147 -14.97 13.10 -24.96
N GLN A 148 -15.28 11.82 -25.13
CA GLN A 148 -16.23 11.33 -26.14
C GLN A 148 -17.63 11.91 -25.92
N ASN A 149 -18.04 12.12 -24.66
CA ASN A 149 -19.32 12.77 -24.36
C ASN A 149 -19.34 14.25 -24.82
N GLN A 150 -18.23 14.99 -24.67
CA GLN A 150 -18.12 16.35 -25.20
C GLN A 150 -18.15 16.37 -26.74
N LEU A 151 -17.51 15.39 -27.38
CA LEU A 151 -17.55 15.21 -28.84
C LEU A 151 -18.95 14.93 -29.34
N ASN A 152 -19.68 14.01 -28.70
CA ASN A 152 -21.05 13.69 -29.08
C ASN A 152 -21.96 14.92 -28.99
N ALA A 153 -21.87 15.66 -27.89
CA ALA A 153 -22.63 16.89 -27.72
C ALA A 153 -22.29 17.97 -28.76
N TYR A 154 -21.06 17.99 -29.29
CA TYR A 154 -20.66 18.89 -30.37
C TYR A 154 -21.25 18.44 -31.71
N PHE A 155 -21.21 17.15 -32.03
CA PHE A 155 -21.78 16.60 -33.27
C PHE A 155 -23.30 16.73 -33.35
N ASP A 156 -24.02 16.40 -32.27
CA ASP A 156 -25.49 16.50 -32.18
C ASP A 156 -25.98 17.92 -32.56
N LYS A 157 -25.23 18.94 -32.15
CA LYS A 157 -25.53 20.34 -32.43
C LYS A 157 -25.30 20.75 -33.88
N GLN A 158 -24.37 20.13 -34.59
CA GLN A 158 -24.13 20.45 -36.00
C GLN A 158 -25.31 20.05 -36.91
N LYS A 159 -26.26 19.24 -36.41
CA LYS A 159 -27.44 18.74 -37.15
C LYS A 159 -27.09 18.12 -38.51
N LYS A 160 -25.83 17.72 -38.70
CA LYS A 160 -25.38 17.02 -39.90
C LYS A 160 -25.90 15.59 -39.81
N ARG A 161 -26.67 15.17 -40.81
CA ARG A 161 -27.13 13.77 -40.95
C ARG A 161 -25.98 12.89 -41.46
N SER A 162 -24.86 12.88 -40.73
CA SER A 162 -23.70 12.02 -40.98
C SER A 162 -23.56 11.07 -39.81
N SER A 163 -23.16 9.83 -40.09
CA SER A 163 -22.81 8.85 -39.05
C SER A 163 -21.63 9.38 -38.24
N ASP A 164 -21.84 9.66 -36.96
CA ASP A 164 -20.78 9.99 -36.02
C ASP A 164 -20.54 8.82 -35.05
N ARG A 165 -19.26 8.55 -34.76
CA ARG A 165 -18.86 7.43 -33.89
C ARG A 165 -18.77 7.82 -32.43
N SER A 166 -18.77 9.11 -32.08
CA SER A 166 -18.48 9.55 -30.71
C SER A 166 -19.54 9.09 -29.70
N LEU A 167 -20.81 8.94 -30.09
CA LEU A 167 -21.82 8.31 -29.23
C LEU A 167 -21.48 6.86 -28.90
N GLN A 168 -21.08 6.07 -29.90
CA GLN A 168 -20.70 4.68 -29.69
C GLN A 168 -19.42 4.58 -28.86
N GLU A 169 -18.42 5.42 -29.13
CA GLU A 169 -17.19 5.42 -28.34
C GLU A 169 -17.45 5.87 -26.89
N ALA A 170 -18.34 6.85 -26.66
CA ALA A 170 -18.76 7.21 -25.30
C ALA A 170 -19.42 6.03 -24.57
N ALA A 171 -20.31 5.30 -25.23
CA ALA A 171 -20.90 4.08 -24.65
C ALA A 171 -19.84 3.01 -24.36
N ASN A 172 -18.92 2.75 -25.30
CA ASN A 172 -17.84 1.78 -25.13
C ASN A 172 -16.94 2.13 -23.93
N TYR A 173 -16.52 3.40 -23.81
CA TYR A 173 -15.67 3.82 -22.70
C TYR A 173 -16.40 3.86 -21.36
N LEU A 174 -17.71 4.09 -21.36
CA LEU A 174 -18.54 3.92 -20.16
C LEU A 174 -18.52 2.46 -19.69
N ASP A 175 -18.67 1.50 -20.61
CA ASP A 175 -18.61 0.07 -20.29
C ASP A 175 -17.22 -0.32 -19.75
N LEU A 176 -16.15 0.12 -20.42
CA LEU A 176 -14.78 -0.12 -19.96
C LEU A 176 -14.52 0.44 -18.56
N PHE A 177 -14.94 1.69 -18.32
CA PHE A 177 -14.84 2.33 -17.01
C PHE A 177 -15.62 1.55 -15.95
N TYR A 178 -16.89 1.22 -16.24
CA TYR A 178 -17.76 0.51 -15.30
C TYR A 178 -17.22 -0.87 -14.95
N ILE A 179 -16.90 -1.69 -15.95
CA ILE A 179 -16.42 -3.07 -15.77
C ILE A 179 -15.10 -3.06 -14.99
N SER A 180 -14.14 -2.22 -15.40
CA SER A 180 -12.85 -2.09 -14.73
C SER A 180 -13.00 -1.71 -13.26
N THR A 181 -13.78 -0.64 -12.98
CA THR A 181 -14.09 -0.18 -11.63
C THR A 181 -14.76 -1.28 -10.81
N LYS A 182 -15.73 -1.98 -11.42
CA LYS A 182 -16.53 -2.98 -10.74
C LYS A 182 -15.71 -4.20 -10.35
N LEU A 183 -14.83 -4.68 -11.23
CA LEU A 183 -13.91 -5.78 -10.94
C LEU A 183 -12.90 -5.38 -9.84
N LYS A 184 -12.32 -4.19 -9.93
CA LYS A 184 -11.39 -3.65 -8.92
C LYS A 184 -12.02 -3.66 -7.53
N TYR A 185 -13.18 -3.05 -7.36
CA TYR A 185 -13.86 -3.02 -6.07
C TYR A 185 -14.34 -4.40 -5.63
N SER A 186 -14.73 -5.28 -6.55
CA SER A 186 -15.12 -6.64 -6.18
C SER A 186 -13.93 -7.42 -5.58
N CYS A 187 -12.74 -7.27 -6.15
CA CYS A 187 -11.50 -7.84 -5.59
C CYS A 187 -11.22 -7.29 -4.19
N GLU A 188 -11.35 -5.97 -4.02
CA GLU A 188 -11.12 -5.31 -2.74
C GLU A 188 -12.11 -5.76 -1.66
N LEU A 189 -13.40 -5.82 -2.00
CA LEU A 189 -14.45 -6.29 -1.09
C LEU A 189 -14.17 -7.73 -0.65
N ILE A 190 -13.92 -8.65 -1.59
CA ILE A 190 -13.61 -10.06 -1.28
C ILE A 190 -12.37 -10.16 -0.39
N ASN A 191 -11.33 -9.36 -0.66
CA ASN A 191 -10.11 -9.35 0.15
C ASN A 191 -10.38 -8.85 1.57
N ARG A 192 -11.17 -7.78 1.73
CA ARG A 192 -11.56 -7.25 3.04
C ARG A 192 -12.40 -8.24 3.85
N GLN A 193 -13.33 -9.00 3.23
CA GLN A 193 -14.12 -10.04 3.92
C GLN A 193 -13.27 -11.15 4.52
N LYS A 194 -12.11 -11.44 3.93
CA LYS A 194 -11.20 -12.47 4.45
C LYS A 194 -10.46 -12.02 5.71
N VAL A 195 -10.36 -10.71 5.94
CA VAL A 195 -9.60 -10.12 7.05
C VAL A 195 -10.52 -9.61 8.16
N VAL A 196 -11.68 -9.05 7.82
CA VAL A 196 -12.61 -8.42 8.75
C VAL A 196 -13.95 -9.16 8.75
N SER A 197 -14.55 -9.33 9.93
CA SER A 197 -15.89 -9.89 10.12
C SER A 197 -16.98 -8.93 9.61
N GLY A 198 -17.10 -8.81 8.29
CA GLY A 198 -18.13 -8.01 7.62
C GLY A 198 -18.64 -8.73 6.37
N GLN A 199 -19.95 -8.69 6.15
CA GLN A 199 -20.57 -9.20 4.92
C GLN A 199 -20.79 -8.02 3.96
N TYR A 200 -20.20 -8.08 2.77
CA TYR A 200 -20.43 -7.16 1.68
C TYR A 200 -21.26 -7.85 0.60
N GLU A 201 -22.13 -7.09 -0.03
CA GLU A 201 -22.96 -7.55 -1.14
C GLU A 201 -22.31 -7.23 -2.48
N LEU A 202 -22.03 -8.25 -3.29
CA LEU A 202 -21.37 -8.12 -4.60
C LEU A 202 -22.41 -8.06 -5.75
N ARG A 203 -23.30 -7.05 -5.73
CA ARG A 203 -24.31 -6.87 -6.79
C ARG A 203 -23.66 -6.72 -8.17
N MET A 204 -24.32 -7.17 -9.24
CA MET A 204 -23.84 -7.09 -10.63
C MET A 204 -22.55 -7.89 -10.94
N LEU A 205 -21.97 -8.59 -9.96
CA LEU A 205 -20.70 -9.31 -10.18
C LEU A 205 -20.87 -10.47 -11.16
N LYS A 206 -21.99 -11.19 -11.09
CA LYS A 206 -22.27 -12.32 -11.97
C LYS A 206 -22.40 -11.85 -13.42
N GLU A 207 -23.13 -10.76 -13.64
CA GLU A 207 -23.40 -10.15 -14.92
C GLU A 207 -22.11 -9.61 -15.54
N VAL A 208 -21.30 -8.89 -14.75
CA VAL A 208 -20.00 -8.34 -15.20
C VAL A 208 -19.02 -9.46 -15.52
N ARG A 209 -18.96 -10.51 -14.69
CA ARG A 209 -18.14 -11.70 -14.97
C ARG A 209 -18.54 -12.33 -16.30
N GLN A 210 -19.84 -12.62 -16.47
CA GLN A 210 -20.35 -13.24 -17.69
C GLN A 210 -20.02 -12.38 -18.92
N HIS A 211 -20.19 -11.06 -18.81
CA HIS A 211 -19.87 -10.15 -19.89
C HIS A 211 -18.38 -10.19 -20.28
N VAL A 212 -17.47 -10.27 -19.32
CA VAL A 212 -16.03 -10.41 -19.60
C VAL A 212 -15.68 -11.78 -20.20
N GLU A 213 -16.47 -12.82 -19.94
CA GLU A 213 -16.32 -14.14 -20.56
C GLU A 213 -16.86 -14.15 -22.00
N ASP A 214 -17.93 -13.39 -22.28
CA ASP A 214 -18.61 -13.35 -23.58
C ASP A 214 -17.89 -12.47 -24.62
N PHE A 215 -17.09 -11.50 -24.18
CA PHE A 215 -16.44 -10.51 -25.05
C PHE A 215 -14.92 -10.46 -24.88
N ASP A 216 -14.19 -10.05 -25.93
CA ASP A 216 -12.73 -9.94 -25.90
C ASP A 216 -12.27 -8.62 -25.27
N TYR A 217 -11.76 -8.72 -24.03
CA TYR A 217 -11.13 -7.60 -23.32
C TYR A 217 -9.60 -7.66 -23.30
N SER A 218 -8.96 -8.50 -24.12
CA SER A 218 -7.50 -8.71 -24.10
C SER A 218 -6.67 -7.44 -24.32
N ALA A 219 -7.23 -6.43 -24.99
CA ALA A 219 -6.61 -5.12 -25.20
C ALA A 219 -6.68 -4.18 -23.97
N PHE A 220 -7.46 -4.54 -22.94
CA PHE A 220 -7.76 -3.68 -21.79
C PHE A 220 -7.16 -4.27 -20.51
N PRO A 221 -5.90 -3.94 -20.16
CA PRO A 221 -5.16 -4.61 -19.10
C PRO A 221 -5.83 -4.47 -17.74
N SER A 222 -6.48 -3.34 -17.45
CA SER A 222 -7.14 -3.13 -16.16
C SER A 222 -8.26 -4.14 -15.92
N ILE A 223 -9.09 -4.38 -16.95
CA ILE A 223 -10.16 -5.37 -16.90
C ILE A 223 -9.58 -6.77 -16.76
N MET A 224 -8.60 -7.14 -17.60
CA MET A 224 -8.05 -8.50 -17.59
C MET A 224 -7.29 -8.83 -16.31
N ILE A 225 -6.53 -7.89 -15.76
CA ILE A 225 -5.81 -8.09 -14.49
C ILE A 225 -6.79 -8.26 -13.34
N TYR A 226 -7.75 -7.35 -13.18
CA TYR A 226 -8.73 -7.47 -12.09
C TYR A 226 -9.66 -8.66 -12.26
N TYR A 227 -10.01 -9.02 -13.50
CA TYR A 227 -10.72 -10.26 -13.78
C TYR A 227 -9.92 -11.48 -13.32
N ARG A 228 -8.64 -11.60 -13.68
CA ARG A 228 -7.82 -12.74 -13.25
C ARG A 228 -7.61 -12.76 -11.73
N ILE A 229 -7.45 -11.61 -11.09
CA ILE A 229 -7.42 -11.51 -9.61
C ILE A 229 -8.72 -12.05 -9.01
N LEU A 230 -9.89 -11.61 -9.51
CA LEU A 230 -11.19 -12.08 -9.08
C LEU A 230 -11.29 -13.61 -9.22
N MET A 231 -10.87 -14.16 -10.37
CA MET A 231 -10.90 -15.59 -10.62
C MET A 231 -9.97 -16.37 -9.68
N THR A 232 -8.81 -15.81 -9.27
CA THR A 232 -7.97 -16.44 -8.24
C THR A 232 -8.64 -16.52 -6.86
N PHE A 233 -9.65 -15.69 -6.61
CA PHE A 233 -10.47 -15.76 -5.40
C PHE A 233 -11.62 -16.74 -5.51
N MET A 234 -12.32 -16.75 -6.64
CA MET A 234 -13.52 -17.58 -6.85
C MET A 234 -13.16 -19.03 -7.18
N GLU A 235 -12.11 -19.24 -7.97
CA GLU A 235 -11.69 -20.54 -8.51
C GLU A 235 -10.25 -20.82 -8.04
N ASN A 236 -10.03 -20.71 -6.72
CA ASN A 236 -8.72 -20.78 -6.08
C ASN A 236 -7.91 -22.04 -6.44
N ASP A 237 -8.57 -23.15 -6.77
CA ASP A 237 -7.93 -24.43 -7.08
C ASP A 237 -7.52 -24.59 -8.55
N GLN A 238 -7.81 -23.60 -9.41
CA GLN A 238 -7.34 -23.55 -10.79
C GLN A 238 -6.08 -22.66 -10.91
N PRO A 239 -4.88 -23.23 -11.10
CA PRO A 239 -3.63 -22.47 -11.18
C PRO A 239 -3.55 -21.56 -12.41
N ASP A 240 -4.28 -21.87 -13.49
CA ASP A 240 -4.22 -21.15 -14.76
C ASP A 240 -4.59 -19.67 -14.63
N HIS A 241 -5.49 -19.33 -13.71
CA HIS A 241 -5.84 -17.93 -13.43
C HIS A 241 -4.65 -17.15 -12.86
N PHE A 242 -3.87 -17.78 -11.98
CA PHE A 242 -2.65 -17.17 -11.45
C PHE A 242 -1.58 -17.04 -12.53
N THR A 243 -1.37 -18.07 -13.35
CA THR A 243 -0.41 -18.03 -14.45
C THR A 243 -0.74 -16.90 -15.44
N ALA A 244 -2.01 -16.75 -15.80
CA ALA A 244 -2.47 -15.66 -16.64
C ALA A 244 -2.30 -14.29 -15.97
N LEU A 245 -2.61 -14.17 -14.67
CA LEU A 245 -2.39 -12.94 -13.91
C LEU A 245 -0.92 -12.54 -13.90
N LYS A 246 -0.02 -13.49 -13.62
CA LYS A 246 1.43 -13.24 -13.60
C LYS A 246 1.91 -12.68 -14.94
N HIS A 247 1.52 -13.31 -16.05
CA HIS A 247 1.90 -12.84 -17.39
C HIS A 247 1.36 -11.43 -17.69
N LEU A 248 0.12 -11.13 -17.28
CA LEU A 248 -0.46 -9.80 -17.43
C LEU A 248 0.30 -8.75 -16.62
N LEU A 249 0.70 -9.06 -15.39
CA LEU A 249 1.48 -8.14 -14.54
C LEU A 249 2.85 -7.87 -15.16
N GLU A 250 3.58 -8.89 -15.61
CA GLU A 250 4.87 -8.74 -16.27
C GLU A 250 4.78 -7.86 -17.53
N LYS A 251 3.69 -7.97 -18.30
CA LYS A 251 3.50 -7.24 -19.55
C LYS A 251 2.99 -5.80 -19.35
N ALA A 252 2.11 -5.58 -18.36
CA ALA A 252 1.29 -4.37 -18.30
C ALA A 252 1.39 -3.59 -16.99
N ALA A 253 2.14 -4.03 -15.97
CA ALA A 253 2.23 -3.32 -14.70
C ALA A 253 2.69 -1.85 -14.84
N GLY A 254 3.58 -1.56 -15.80
CA GLY A 254 4.02 -0.19 -16.10
C GLY A 254 2.93 0.73 -16.67
N GLN A 255 1.77 0.19 -17.07
CA GLN A 255 0.61 0.94 -17.55
C GLN A 255 -0.36 1.32 -16.41
N PHE A 256 0.09 1.24 -15.17
CA PHE A 256 -0.70 1.59 -13.99
C PHE A 256 0.09 2.55 -13.11
N PRO A 257 -0.61 3.43 -12.38
CA PRO A 257 0.01 4.16 -11.28
C PRO A 257 0.69 3.20 -10.29
N PRO A 258 1.86 3.55 -9.72
CA PRO A 258 2.63 2.66 -8.85
C PRO A 258 1.83 2.11 -7.66
N GLU A 259 0.92 2.91 -7.08
CA GLU A 259 0.04 2.49 -6.00
C GLU A 259 -0.94 1.38 -6.43
N GLU A 260 -1.49 1.48 -7.65
CA GLU A 260 -2.43 0.50 -8.18
C GLU A 260 -1.71 -0.79 -8.59
N ALA A 261 -0.54 -0.68 -9.24
CA ALA A 261 0.30 -1.82 -9.55
C ALA A 261 0.72 -2.57 -8.28
N ARG A 262 1.09 -1.85 -7.21
CA ARG A 262 1.43 -2.45 -5.91
C ARG A 262 0.30 -3.29 -5.34
N ASP A 263 -0.94 -2.78 -5.40
CA ASP A 263 -2.11 -3.53 -4.94
C ASP A 263 -2.34 -4.82 -5.77
N MET A 264 -2.15 -4.74 -7.09
CA MET A 264 -2.25 -5.91 -7.99
C MET A 264 -1.19 -6.98 -7.66
N TYR A 265 0.06 -6.57 -7.45
CA TYR A 265 1.13 -7.48 -7.00
C TYR A 265 0.83 -8.07 -5.63
N ALA A 266 0.28 -7.29 -4.70
CA ALA A 266 -0.12 -7.78 -3.39
C ALA A 266 -1.18 -8.90 -3.49
N TYR A 267 -2.15 -8.80 -4.41
CA TYR A 267 -3.11 -9.88 -4.67
C TYR A 267 -2.43 -11.16 -5.15
N ALA A 268 -1.53 -11.06 -6.12
CA ALA A 268 -0.78 -12.21 -6.64
C ALA A 268 0.13 -12.85 -5.57
N GLN A 269 0.85 -12.03 -4.80
CA GLN A 269 1.68 -12.49 -3.69
C GLN A 269 0.85 -13.21 -2.62
N ASN A 270 -0.31 -12.66 -2.26
CA ASN A 270 -1.22 -13.28 -1.29
C ASN A 270 -1.77 -14.63 -1.79
N TYR A 271 -2.00 -14.78 -3.09
CA TYR A 271 -2.36 -16.08 -3.68
C TYR A 271 -1.23 -17.10 -3.49
N CYS A 272 0.00 -16.74 -3.86
CA CYS A 272 1.17 -17.62 -3.68
C CYS A 272 1.40 -18.00 -2.21
N ILE A 273 1.25 -17.05 -1.28
CA ILE A 273 1.39 -17.31 0.17
C ILE A 273 0.39 -18.36 0.62
N ARG A 274 -0.88 -18.26 0.21
CA ARG A 274 -1.92 -19.26 0.57
C ARG A 274 -1.56 -20.64 0.02
N LYS A 275 -1.14 -20.74 -1.25
CA LYS A 275 -0.78 -22.02 -1.88
C LYS A 275 0.49 -22.64 -1.26
N ALA A 276 1.50 -21.83 -0.95
CA ALA A 276 2.72 -22.29 -0.29
C ALA A 276 2.47 -22.76 1.16
N ASN A 277 1.52 -22.13 1.86
CA ASN A 277 1.09 -22.54 3.19
C ASN A 277 0.25 -23.82 3.16
N ALA A 278 -0.51 -24.04 2.08
CA ALA A 278 -1.22 -25.31 1.82
C ALA A 278 -0.30 -26.47 1.42
N GLY A 279 1.03 -26.26 1.39
CA GLY A 279 2.02 -27.29 1.09
C GLY A 279 2.49 -27.32 -0.37
N ASN A 280 1.94 -26.48 -1.26
CA ASN A 280 2.39 -26.41 -2.64
C ASN A 280 3.64 -25.53 -2.75
N ASN A 281 4.82 -26.13 -2.55
CA ASN A 281 6.09 -25.43 -2.46
C ASN A 281 6.51 -24.72 -3.76
N HIS A 282 6.01 -25.12 -4.93
CA HIS A 282 6.31 -24.42 -6.20
C HIS A 282 5.90 -22.94 -6.14
N PHE A 283 4.80 -22.61 -5.46
CA PHE A 283 4.35 -21.23 -5.28
C PHE A 283 5.29 -20.38 -4.41
N LEU A 284 6.24 -20.98 -3.70
CA LEU A 284 7.27 -20.23 -3.00
C LEU A 284 8.27 -19.59 -3.97
N SER A 285 8.64 -20.31 -5.03
CA SER A 285 9.46 -19.78 -6.12
C SER A 285 8.69 -18.72 -6.91
N GLU A 286 7.40 -18.93 -7.16
CA GLU A 286 6.55 -17.91 -7.80
C GLU A 286 6.44 -16.64 -6.95
N LEU A 287 6.30 -16.77 -5.63
CA LEU A 287 6.29 -15.64 -4.72
C LEU A 287 7.61 -14.86 -4.74
N PHE A 288 8.74 -15.57 -4.82
CA PHE A 288 10.05 -14.93 -4.95
C PHE A 288 10.17 -14.12 -6.24
N ASN A 289 9.72 -14.68 -7.37
CA ASN A 289 9.72 -13.98 -8.65
C ASN A 289 8.85 -12.72 -8.62
N LEU A 290 7.66 -12.78 -8.00
CA LEU A 290 6.82 -11.60 -7.82
C LEU A 290 7.49 -10.51 -6.98
N TYR A 291 8.22 -10.88 -5.93
CA TYR A 291 8.98 -9.90 -5.15
C TYR A 291 10.11 -9.27 -5.96
N ARG A 292 10.83 -10.06 -6.76
CA ARG A 292 11.87 -9.51 -7.65
C ARG A 292 11.29 -8.49 -8.62
N SER A 293 10.20 -8.82 -9.30
CA SER A 293 9.54 -7.86 -10.21
C SER A 293 9.01 -6.63 -9.48
N SER A 294 8.47 -6.79 -8.26
CA SER A 294 8.02 -5.65 -7.45
C SER A 294 9.17 -4.73 -7.02
N ILE A 295 10.38 -5.25 -6.85
CA ILE A 295 11.58 -4.46 -6.56
C ILE A 295 12.06 -3.75 -7.84
N GLU A 296 12.13 -4.46 -8.96
CA GLU A 296 12.56 -3.92 -10.26
C GLU A 296 11.65 -2.77 -10.76
N LEU A 297 10.37 -2.79 -10.36
CA LEU A 297 9.39 -1.75 -10.65
C LEU A 297 9.25 -0.68 -9.55
N ASP A 298 10.14 -0.65 -8.55
CA ASP A 298 10.11 0.26 -7.39
C ASP A 298 8.79 0.24 -6.57
N LEU A 299 7.98 -0.81 -6.71
CA LEU A 299 6.67 -0.91 -6.04
C LEU A 299 6.78 -1.12 -4.53
N VAL A 300 7.93 -1.59 -4.04
CA VAL A 300 8.17 -1.86 -2.62
C VAL A 300 8.57 -0.61 -1.81
N ILE A 301 8.88 0.49 -2.49
CA ILE A 301 9.30 1.76 -1.88
C ILE A 301 8.07 2.67 -1.77
N ILE A 302 7.78 3.13 -0.55
CA ILE A 302 6.67 4.02 -0.22
C ILE A 302 7.24 5.18 0.59
N ASP A 303 7.03 6.41 0.12
CA ASP A 303 7.58 7.63 0.73
C ASP A 303 9.10 7.57 0.95
N GLY A 304 9.81 6.95 0.00
CA GLY A 304 11.27 6.75 0.06
C GLY A 304 11.73 5.62 0.97
N TYR A 305 10.81 4.83 1.53
CA TYR A 305 11.14 3.74 2.45
C TYR A 305 10.55 2.39 2.07
N ILE A 306 11.26 1.31 2.40
CA ILE A 306 10.72 -0.04 2.43
C ILE A 306 10.23 -0.33 3.85
N SER A 307 9.02 -0.90 3.95
CA SER A 307 8.50 -1.33 5.25
C SER A 307 9.36 -2.49 5.80
N PRO A 308 9.72 -2.52 7.09
CA PRO A 308 10.48 -3.64 7.66
C PRO A 308 9.73 -4.98 7.59
N TRP A 309 8.41 -4.97 7.39
CA TRP A 309 7.60 -6.18 7.14
C TRP A 309 7.81 -6.71 5.72
N THR A 310 7.74 -5.84 4.71
CA THR A 310 8.03 -6.17 3.31
C THR A 310 9.47 -6.66 3.16
N TYR A 311 10.42 -5.93 3.75
CA TYR A 311 11.84 -6.30 3.76
C TYR A 311 12.06 -7.69 4.36
N LYS A 312 11.46 -7.97 5.53
CA LYS A 312 11.54 -9.30 6.16
C LYS A 312 10.92 -10.40 5.31
N ASN A 313 9.76 -10.14 4.70
CA ASN A 313 9.07 -11.13 3.88
C ASN A 313 9.89 -11.50 2.63
N ILE A 314 10.49 -10.51 1.97
CA ILE A 314 11.37 -10.72 0.81
C ILE A 314 12.56 -11.61 1.20
N VAL A 315 13.26 -11.26 2.28
CA VAL A 315 14.40 -12.04 2.79
C VAL A 315 13.96 -13.46 3.14
N SER A 316 12.88 -13.61 3.90
CA SER A 316 12.39 -14.93 4.33
C SER A 316 12.07 -15.82 3.13
N VAL A 317 11.42 -15.28 2.10
CA VAL A 317 11.07 -16.04 0.90
C VAL A 317 12.33 -16.40 0.10
N ALA A 318 13.22 -15.44 -0.16
CA ALA A 318 14.47 -15.68 -0.89
C ALA A 318 15.32 -16.77 -0.22
N THR A 319 15.50 -16.66 1.10
CA THR A 319 16.23 -17.66 1.90
C THR A 319 15.58 -19.05 1.82
N ARG A 320 14.24 -19.13 1.90
CA ARG A 320 13.54 -20.42 1.83
C ARG A 320 13.53 -21.06 0.44
N VAL A 321 13.67 -20.27 -0.63
CA VAL A 321 13.86 -20.79 -1.99
C VAL A 321 15.30 -21.26 -2.22
N GLY A 322 16.24 -20.87 -1.34
CA GLY A 322 17.66 -21.22 -1.45
C GLY A 322 18.50 -20.16 -2.16
N GLU A 323 17.91 -18.99 -2.47
CA GLU A 323 18.58 -17.86 -3.12
C GLU A 323 19.40 -17.04 -2.10
N ILE A 324 20.33 -17.73 -1.44
CA ILE A 324 21.12 -17.20 -0.33
C ILE A 324 21.98 -15.98 -0.73
N PRO A 325 22.75 -16.01 -1.85
CA PRO A 325 23.54 -14.86 -2.27
C PRO A 325 22.67 -13.64 -2.60
N TRP A 326 21.53 -13.88 -3.24
CA TRP A 326 20.57 -12.82 -3.57
C TRP A 326 20.00 -12.18 -2.30
N ALA A 327 19.57 -13.00 -1.33
CA ALA A 327 19.04 -12.51 -0.06
C ALA A 327 20.08 -11.67 0.69
N GLU A 328 21.35 -12.10 0.69
CA GLU A 328 22.45 -11.35 1.30
C GLU A 328 22.65 -9.98 0.64
N ASN A 329 22.65 -9.93 -0.69
CA ASN A 329 22.79 -8.68 -1.43
C ASN A 329 21.61 -7.74 -1.14
N PHE A 330 20.38 -8.25 -1.22
CA PHE A 330 19.18 -7.48 -0.91
C PHE A 330 19.24 -6.87 0.50
N ILE A 331 19.66 -7.66 1.50
CA ILE A 331 19.76 -7.17 2.88
C ILE A 331 20.73 -5.98 2.97
N LYS A 332 21.88 -6.06 2.31
CA LYS A 332 22.92 -5.03 2.38
C LYS A 332 22.53 -3.77 1.61
N GLU A 333 22.07 -3.94 0.37
CA GLU A 333 21.77 -2.86 -0.56
C GLU A 333 20.57 -2.02 -0.10
N TYR A 334 19.47 -2.68 0.27
CA TYR A 334 18.22 -2.01 0.63
C TYR A 334 18.16 -1.53 2.08
N ARG A 335 19.24 -1.71 2.86
CA ARG A 335 19.30 -1.29 4.27
C ARG A 335 19.00 0.19 4.44
N GLN A 336 19.52 1.06 3.56
CA GLN A 336 19.37 2.51 3.72
C GLN A 336 17.93 2.99 3.45
N LEU A 337 17.17 2.20 2.68
CA LEU A 337 15.76 2.44 2.40
C LEU A 337 14.85 2.01 3.56
N LEU A 338 15.37 1.44 4.65
CA LEU A 338 14.60 1.29 5.89
C LEU A 338 14.60 2.60 6.68
N HIS A 339 13.44 2.98 7.20
CA HIS A 339 13.33 4.13 8.09
C HIS A 339 14.26 3.97 9.31
N VAL A 340 14.94 5.05 9.71
CA VAL A 340 16.01 5.04 10.74
C VAL A 340 15.57 4.34 12.03
N LYS A 341 14.31 4.56 12.45
CA LYS A 341 13.68 3.92 13.62
C LYS A 341 13.76 2.38 13.61
N PHE A 342 13.66 1.75 12.44
CA PHE A 342 13.57 0.30 12.30
C PHE A 342 14.80 -0.32 11.63
N ARG A 343 15.63 0.49 10.96
CA ARG A 343 16.74 0.08 10.09
C ARG A 343 17.66 -0.97 10.72
N ASN A 344 18.25 -0.66 11.87
CA ASN A 344 19.21 -1.58 12.51
C ASN A 344 18.53 -2.86 12.98
N ASN A 345 17.30 -2.76 13.48
CA ASN A 345 16.57 -3.90 14.01
C ASN A 345 16.21 -4.90 12.90
N ALA A 346 15.61 -4.39 11.82
CA ALA A 346 15.25 -5.18 10.66
C ALA A 346 16.49 -5.77 9.98
N TYR A 347 17.56 -5.01 9.81
CA TYR A 347 18.82 -5.52 9.26
C TYR A 347 19.40 -6.67 10.08
N ASN A 348 19.55 -6.48 11.40
CA ASN A 348 20.16 -7.49 12.27
C ASN A 348 19.33 -8.78 12.30
N TYR A 349 18.01 -8.69 12.43
CA TYR A 349 17.15 -9.87 12.43
C TYR A 349 17.26 -10.65 11.11
N ASN A 350 17.15 -9.95 9.98
CA ASN A 350 17.17 -10.60 8.66
C ASN A 350 18.55 -11.20 8.35
N MET A 351 19.63 -10.55 8.77
CA MET A 351 20.98 -11.11 8.67
C MET A 351 21.14 -12.36 9.56
N ALA A 352 20.65 -12.33 10.81
CA ALA A 352 20.68 -13.51 11.69
C ALA A 352 19.87 -14.68 11.09
N TYR A 353 18.70 -14.39 10.51
CA TYR A 353 17.88 -15.40 9.84
C TYR A 353 18.60 -16.02 8.64
N LEU A 354 19.29 -15.20 7.84
CA LEU A 354 20.10 -15.68 6.72
C LEU A 354 21.26 -16.56 7.19
N GLN A 355 21.98 -16.17 8.25
CA GLN A 355 23.08 -16.95 8.80
C GLN A 355 22.61 -18.28 9.40
N PHE A 356 21.45 -18.28 10.06
CA PHE A 356 20.80 -19.51 10.51
C PHE A 356 20.53 -20.46 9.33
N ALA A 357 20.02 -19.94 8.21
CA ALA A 357 19.76 -20.75 7.03
C ALA A 357 21.04 -21.28 6.34
N LYS A 358 22.18 -20.60 6.52
CA LYS A 358 23.50 -21.06 6.06
C LYS A 358 24.12 -22.12 6.99
N GLY A 359 23.52 -22.40 8.15
CA GLY A 359 24.10 -23.26 9.18
C GLY A 359 25.17 -22.57 10.05
N ALA A 360 25.37 -21.27 9.88
CA ALA A 360 26.33 -20.49 10.67
C ALA A 360 25.69 -20.04 11.99
N PHE A 361 25.43 -21.00 12.89
CA PHE A 361 24.60 -20.80 14.08
C PHE A 361 25.22 -19.84 15.12
N ASP A 362 26.53 -19.92 15.35
CA ASP A 362 27.24 -18.99 16.25
C ASP A 362 27.16 -17.54 15.75
N GLU A 363 27.42 -17.33 14.45
CA GLU A 363 27.31 -16.02 13.81
C GLU A 363 25.87 -15.51 13.86
N ALA A 364 24.89 -16.38 13.61
CA ALA A 364 23.49 -16.06 13.72
C ALA A 364 23.14 -15.56 15.14
N LEU A 365 23.64 -16.22 16.19
CA LEU A 365 23.41 -15.83 17.58
C LEU A 365 24.03 -14.47 17.91
N VAL A 366 25.28 -14.23 17.48
CA VAL A 366 25.97 -12.95 17.68
C VAL A 366 25.21 -11.79 17.04
N VAL A 367 24.70 -11.99 15.82
CA VAL A 367 23.92 -10.96 15.13
C VAL A 367 22.53 -10.80 15.76
N LEU A 368 21.88 -11.90 16.14
CA LEU A 368 20.56 -11.90 16.75
C LEU A 368 20.53 -11.15 18.09
N ASN A 369 21.59 -11.23 18.89
CA ASN A 369 21.73 -10.49 20.15
C ASN A 369 21.76 -8.97 19.97
N LYS A 370 21.96 -8.46 18.73
CA LYS A 370 21.89 -7.03 18.40
C LYS A 370 20.47 -6.58 18.02
N VAL A 371 19.49 -7.49 17.99
CA VAL A 371 18.08 -7.16 17.70
C VAL A 371 17.43 -6.60 18.95
N ALA A 372 16.93 -5.37 18.87
CA ALA A 372 16.15 -4.73 19.90
C ALA A 372 14.69 -5.20 19.86
N PHE A 373 14.12 -5.55 21.01
CA PHE A 373 12.72 -5.96 21.14
C PHE A 373 11.73 -4.78 21.19
N THR A 374 11.94 -3.77 20.32
CA THR A 374 11.08 -2.59 20.24
C THR A 374 9.80 -2.85 19.44
N ASP A 375 9.84 -3.80 18.51
CA ASP A 375 8.67 -4.33 17.80
C ASP A 375 8.33 -5.73 18.32
N VAL A 376 7.05 -5.98 18.58
CA VAL A 376 6.59 -7.21 19.21
C VAL A 376 6.75 -8.43 18.31
N PHE A 377 6.59 -8.28 16.98
CA PHE A 377 6.72 -9.38 16.04
C PHE A 377 8.18 -9.77 15.84
N TYR A 378 9.07 -8.78 15.71
CA TYR A 378 10.51 -9.05 15.75
C TYR A 378 10.94 -9.73 17.05
N ALA A 379 10.36 -9.34 18.20
CA ALA A 379 10.66 -10.01 19.46
C ALA A 379 10.21 -11.49 19.49
N LEU A 380 9.02 -11.78 18.96
CA LEU A 380 8.51 -13.15 18.86
C LEU A 380 9.41 -14.01 17.96
N ASP A 381 9.73 -13.51 16.77
CA ASP A 381 10.48 -14.28 15.79
C ASP A 381 11.95 -14.43 16.16
N SER A 382 12.57 -13.41 16.77
CA SER A 382 13.93 -13.52 17.30
C SER A 382 14.01 -14.59 18.38
N ARG A 383 13.00 -14.70 19.26
CA ARG A 383 12.98 -15.74 20.29
C ARG A 383 12.82 -17.12 19.69
N VAL A 384 11.95 -17.29 18.69
CA VAL A 384 11.86 -18.57 17.96
C VAL A 384 13.19 -18.92 17.29
N LEU A 385 13.83 -17.95 16.62
CA LEU A 385 15.12 -18.16 15.99
C LEU A 385 16.21 -18.52 17.00
N GLN A 386 16.25 -17.86 18.16
CA GLN A 386 17.18 -18.15 19.25
C GLN A 386 17.00 -19.59 19.78
N LEU A 387 15.76 -20.02 19.99
CA LEU A 387 15.48 -21.40 20.41
C LEU A 387 15.95 -22.41 19.37
N LYS A 388 15.75 -22.12 18.09
CA LYS A 388 16.24 -22.97 17.00
C LYS A 388 17.76 -23.01 17.00
N ILE A 389 18.45 -21.88 17.15
CA ILE A 389 19.91 -21.82 17.22
C ILE A 389 20.45 -22.68 18.37
N TYR A 390 19.91 -22.52 19.59
CA TYR A 390 20.37 -23.35 20.73
C TYR A 390 20.10 -24.84 20.53
N TYR A 391 19.00 -25.19 19.87
CA TYR A 391 18.74 -26.57 19.49
C TYR A 391 19.80 -27.11 18.51
N GLU A 392 20.18 -26.33 17.49
CA GLU A 392 21.16 -26.76 16.48
C GLU A 392 22.59 -26.82 17.03
N LEU A 393 22.90 -26.06 18.08
CA LEU A 393 24.18 -26.07 18.78
C LEU A 393 24.26 -27.10 19.92
N ASP A 394 23.20 -27.89 20.15
CA ASP A 394 23.06 -28.79 21.31
C ASP A 394 23.25 -28.08 22.68
N GLU A 395 22.97 -26.78 22.76
CA GLU A 395 23.06 -25.98 23.98
C GLU A 395 21.78 -26.09 24.83
N ILE A 396 21.61 -27.23 25.50
CA ILE A 396 20.37 -27.58 26.21
C ILE A 396 20.04 -26.64 27.38
N ASP A 397 21.05 -26.21 28.17
CA ASP A 397 20.82 -25.33 29.32
C ASP A 397 20.38 -23.90 28.91
N PRO A 398 21.07 -23.23 27.95
CA PRO A 398 20.57 -22.00 27.34
C PRO A 398 19.19 -22.16 26.70
N LEU A 399 18.94 -23.28 26.00
CA LEU A 399 17.66 -23.56 25.36
C LEU A 399 16.52 -23.60 26.38
N ASN A 400 16.66 -24.38 27.46
CA ASN A 400 15.66 -24.49 28.52
C ASN A 400 15.39 -23.13 29.18
N SER A 401 16.45 -22.37 29.48
CA SER A 401 16.35 -21.03 30.07
C SER A 401 15.59 -20.06 29.14
N ALA A 402 15.90 -20.09 27.85
CA ALA A 402 15.25 -19.26 26.85
C ALA A 402 13.78 -19.65 26.64
N GLN A 403 13.43 -20.95 26.69
CA GLN A 403 12.05 -21.41 26.61
C GLN A 403 11.20 -20.88 27.77
N GLU A 404 11.69 -20.97 29.01
CA GLU A 404 10.95 -20.45 30.16
C GLU A 404 10.78 -18.93 30.11
N ALA A 405 11.86 -18.20 29.77
CA ALA A 405 11.79 -16.76 29.54
C ALA A 405 10.75 -16.40 28.45
N PHE A 406 10.70 -17.18 27.37
CA PHE A 406 9.73 -16.95 26.28
C PHE A 406 8.29 -17.23 26.72
N LYS A 407 8.03 -18.32 27.46
CA LYS A 407 6.70 -18.60 28.04
C LYS A 407 6.23 -17.48 28.97
N VAL A 408 7.13 -16.91 29.78
CA VAL A 408 6.81 -15.79 30.67
C VAL A 408 6.50 -14.53 29.86
N PHE A 409 7.29 -14.23 28.83
CA PHE A 409 7.04 -13.11 27.92
C PHE A 409 5.66 -13.21 27.26
N LEU A 410 5.32 -14.37 26.67
CA LEU A 410 4.02 -14.60 26.01
C LEU A 410 2.84 -14.41 26.98
N ARG A 411 2.97 -14.90 28.22
CA ARG A 411 1.93 -14.76 29.26
C ARG A 411 1.73 -13.33 29.72
N ARG A 412 2.82 -12.58 29.93
CA ARG A 412 2.78 -11.20 30.46
C ARG A 412 2.41 -10.15 29.40
N ASN A 413 2.64 -10.45 28.12
CA ASN A 413 2.41 -9.49 27.06
C ASN A 413 0.91 -9.32 26.77
N LYS A 414 0.40 -8.11 27.01
CA LYS A 414 -1.02 -7.76 26.81
C LYS A 414 -1.33 -7.22 25.41
N THR A 415 -0.32 -6.94 24.59
CA THR A 415 -0.52 -6.37 23.24
C THR A 415 -0.69 -7.44 22.17
N ILE A 416 -0.31 -8.69 22.46
CA ILE A 416 -0.42 -9.83 21.54
C ILE A 416 -1.79 -10.50 21.69
N SER A 417 -2.44 -10.81 20.57
CA SER A 417 -3.71 -11.53 20.56
C SER A 417 -3.57 -12.96 21.07
N GLU A 418 -4.65 -13.52 21.60
CA GLU A 418 -4.63 -14.88 22.17
C GLU A 418 -4.30 -15.95 21.12
N ASN A 419 -4.72 -15.74 19.87
CA ASN A 419 -4.37 -16.62 18.75
C ASN A 419 -2.85 -16.64 18.50
N VAL A 420 -2.21 -15.47 18.47
CA VAL A 420 -0.76 -15.37 18.28
C VAL A 420 -0.02 -16.01 19.47
N LYS A 421 -0.46 -15.76 20.72
CA LYS A 421 0.11 -16.45 21.89
C LYS A 421 0.04 -17.97 21.76
N THR A 422 -1.11 -18.49 21.33
CA THR A 422 -1.33 -19.92 21.12
C THR A 422 -0.34 -20.50 20.11
N ILE A 423 -0.11 -19.82 18.99
CA ILE A 423 0.83 -20.26 17.93
C ILE A 423 2.26 -20.44 18.47
N TYR A 424 2.78 -19.46 19.21
CA TYR A 424 4.14 -19.53 19.76
C TYR A 424 4.25 -20.43 21.00
N MET A 425 3.21 -20.47 21.84
CA MET A 425 3.17 -21.39 23.00
C MET A 425 3.17 -22.85 22.55
N ASN A 426 2.45 -23.16 21.46
CA ASN A 426 2.46 -24.48 20.86
C ASN A 426 3.86 -24.84 20.33
N PHE A 427 4.57 -23.92 19.68
CA PHE A 427 5.96 -24.16 19.24
C PHE A 427 6.86 -24.56 20.41
N VAL A 428 6.86 -23.77 21.49
CA VAL A 428 7.67 -24.09 22.68
C VAL A 428 7.25 -25.44 23.26
N ARG A 429 5.95 -25.70 23.41
CA ARG A 429 5.45 -26.99 23.92
C ARG A 429 5.92 -28.18 23.09
N PHE A 430 5.92 -28.06 21.77
CA PHE A 430 6.35 -29.13 20.87
C PHE A 430 7.86 -29.32 20.86
N LEU A 431 8.63 -28.23 20.93
CA LEU A 431 10.08 -28.28 21.08
C LEU A 431 10.49 -29.02 22.37
N ASN A 432 9.87 -28.69 23.52
CA ASN A 432 10.15 -29.40 24.78
C ASN A 432 9.81 -30.88 24.71
N ARG A 433 8.72 -31.24 24.01
CA ARG A 433 8.35 -32.66 23.82
C ARG A 433 9.36 -33.39 22.94
N MET A 434 9.87 -32.72 21.91
CA MET A 434 10.86 -33.30 21.01
C MET A 434 12.17 -33.64 21.75
N LEU A 435 12.64 -32.72 22.62
CA LEU A 435 13.82 -32.94 23.47
C LEU A 435 13.66 -34.10 24.47
N ALA A 436 12.43 -34.42 24.87
CA ALA A 436 12.14 -35.49 25.82
C ALA A 436 12.02 -36.88 25.16
N ILE A 437 12.07 -36.98 23.83
CA ILE A 437 12.00 -38.27 23.13
C ILE A 437 13.38 -38.93 23.16
N PRO A 438 13.51 -40.18 23.67
CA PRO A 438 14.77 -40.90 23.61
C PRO A 438 15.28 -41.08 22.18
N PRO A 439 16.59 -40.98 21.94
CA PRO A 439 17.18 -41.30 20.63
C PRO A 439 16.72 -42.68 20.14
N GLY A 440 16.18 -42.75 18.92
CA GLY A 440 15.73 -44.00 18.29
C GLY A 440 14.26 -44.42 18.53
N ASP A 441 13.49 -43.74 19.37
CA ASP A 441 12.07 -44.05 19.61
C ASP A 441 11.17 -43.54 18.46
N LYS A 442 11.14 -44.32 17.37
CA LYS A 442 10.39 -44.00 16.14
C LYS A 442 8.89 -43.86 16.38
N GLU A 443 8.32 -44.64 17.30
CA GLU A 443 6.88 -44.61 17.59
C GLU A 443 6.48 -43.29 18.25
N LYS A 444 7.26 -42.81 19.24
CA LYS A 444 6.99 -41.51 19.88
C LYS A 444 7.24 -40.34 18.93
N LYS A 445 8.27 -40.42 18.07
CA LYS A 445 8.50 -39.40 17.02
C LYS A 445 7.30 -39.30 16.07
N GLU A 446 6.77 -40.43 15.61
CA GLU A 446 5.61 -40.46 14.70
C GLU A 446 4.32 -39.97 15.37
N LYS A 447 4.07 -40.37 16.63
CA LYS A 447 2.96 -39.83 17.42
C LYS A 447 3.05 -38.30 17.60
N LEU A 448 4.26 -37.77 17.81
CA LEU A 448 4.47 -36.33 17.92
C LEU A 448 4.26 -35.63 16.58
N ARG A 449 4.73 -36.21 15.47
CA ARG A 449 4.51 -35.72 14.09
C ARG A 449 3.02 -35.55 13.80
N GLN A 450 2.23 -36.60 14.02
CA GLN A 450 0.78 -36.57 13.81
C GLN A 450 0.10 -35.47 14.65
N LYS A 451 0.54 -35.32 15.91
CA LYS A 451 0.00 -34.30 16.81
C LYS A 451 0.34 -32.87 16.40
N ILE A 452 1.56 -32.64 15.90
CA ILE A 452 1.98 -31.33 15.35
C ILE A 452 1.13 -30.98 14.13
N SER A 453 1.01 -31.91 13.17
CA SER A 453 0.22 -31.71 11.95
C SER A 453 -1.26 -31.47 12.25
N ALA A 454 -1.85 -32.16 13.24
CA ALA A 454 -3.24 -31.97 13.63
C ALA A 454 -3.53 -30.66 14.37
N THR A 455 -2.52 -30.05 15.02
CA THR A 455 -2.74 -28.82 15.82
C THR A 455 -2.88 -27.58 14.94
N GLY A 456 -2.17 -27.52 13.80
CA GLY A 456 -2.22 -26.43 12.81
C GLY A 456 -1.65 -25.07 13.26
N GLN A 457 -1.99 -24.61 14.46
CA GLN A 457 -1.57 -23.34 15.05
C GLN A 457 -0.21 -23.48 15.75
N VAL A 458 0.87 -23.66 14.96
CA VAL A 458 2.22 -23.83 15.48
C VAL A 458 3.20 -22.96 14.68
N ALA A 459 3.97 -22.11 15.36
CA ALA A 459 5.03 -21.34 14.69
C ALA A 459 6.06 -22.30 14.08
N ASP A 460 6.62 -21.97 12.90
CA ASP A 460 7.70 -22.74 12.26
C ASP A 460 7.45 -24.26 12.17
N ILE A 461 6.18 -24.66 11.93
CA ILE A 461 5.78 -26.08 11.86
C ILE A 461 6.66 -26.92 10.92
N LYS A 462 7.09 -26.34 9.78
CA LYS A 462 7.97 -27.03 8.82
C LYS A 462 9.33 -27.39 9.43
N TRP A 463 9.91 -26.53 10.28
CA TRP A 463 11.19 -26.81 10.95
C TRP A 463 11.03 -27.89 12.01
N LEU A 464 9.97 -27.85 12.83
CA LEU A 464 9.70 -28.90 13.83
C LEU A 464 9.52 -30.28 13.17
N LEU A 465 8.79 -30.34 12.06
CA LEU A 465 8.60 -31.60 11.33
C LEU A 465 9.91 -32.13 10.74
N ALA A 466 10.74 -31.24 10.16
CA ALA A 466 12.04 -31.61 9.62
C ALA A 466 13.00 -32.16 10.70
N LYS A 467 12.95 -31.61 11.93
CA LYS A 467 13.77 -32.11 13.05
C LYS A 467 13.32 -33.43 13.65
N LEU A 468 12.11 -33.89 13.34
CA LEU A 468 11.68 -35.24 13.70
C LEU A 468 12.19 -36.29 12.71
N ASP A 469 12.58 -35.89 11.49
CA ASP A 469 13.15 -36.78 10.46
C ASP A 469 14.66 -37.03 10.66
N THR A 470 15.34 -36.13 11.38
CA THR A 470 16.69 -36.33 11.93
C THR A 470 16.62 -37.07 13.26
#